data_AF-A0A7Z9G938-F1
#
_entry.id   AF-A0A7Z9G938-F1
#
_cell.length_a   1.000
_cell.length_b   1.000
_cell.length_c   1.000
_cell.angle_alpha   90.00
_cell.angle_beta   90.00
_cell.angle_gamma   90.00
#
_symmetry.space_group_name_H-M   'P 1'
#
loop_
_entity.id
_entity.type
_entity.pdbx_description
1 polymer ?
#
loop_
_entity_poly.entity_id
_entity_poly.type
_entity_poly.pdbx_seq_one_letter_code
_entity_poly.pdbx_strand_id
1 'polypeptide(L)'
;MRDPRDDSAKHMDGDLPNDPFKDATPMPDPNAPPNALGDGIGASLDAALLTAKRRKDGTEKAFPVPWADYATALGGGLWPGLHMLVGGTGSGKTTFALQCALEGARAGHPVAYIGLELDASQVAMRLAGELAGVSWSKLWLGKSTDSEAERFKEAADELREMPIYPLSGGPSSWGASNILTIAAQLSDKDTDGKPPLLVIDFH
;
A
#
# COMPACT_ATOMS: atom_id res chain seq x y z
N MET A 1 30.25 -25.25 -6.88
CA MET A 1 30.66 -23.89 -6.48
C MET A 1 29.37 -23.08 -6.44
N ARG A 2 28.91 -22.65 -5.26
CA ARG A 2 27.61 -21.95 -5.11
C ARG A 2 27.73 -20.51 -5.62
N ASP A 3 26.70 -20.00 -6.29
CA ASP A 3 26.65 -18.62 -6.80
C ASP A 3 26.55 -17.64 -5.62
N PRO A 4 27.48 -16.69 -5.45
CA PRO A 4 27.44 -15.70 -4.37
C PRO A 4 26.27 -14.70 -4.47
N ARG A 5 25.43 -14.78 -5.51
CA ARG A 5 24.21 -13.96 -5.71
C ARG A 5 22.91 -14.72 -5.48
N ASP A 6 22.99 -15.97 -5.00
CA ASP A 6 21.82 -16.76 -4.64
C ASP A 6 21.23 -16.27 -3.30
N ASP A 7 20.29 -15.33 -3.40
CA ASP A 7 19.62 -14.74 -2.25
C ASP A 7 18.70 -15.73 -1.52
N SER A 8 18.37 -16.89 -2.13
CA SER A 8 17.62 -17.96 -1.46
C SER A 8 18.40 -18.61 -0.31
N ALA A 9 19.74 -18.51 -0.31
CA ALA A 9 20.58 -19.01 0.78
C ALA A 9 20.53 -18.13 2.04
N LYS A 10 20.36 -16.80 1.88
CA LYS A 10 20.32 -15.84 3.00
C LYS A 10 19.04 -15.96 3.83
N HIS A 11 17.95 -16.43 3.21
CA HIS A 11 16.67 -16.73 3.87
C HIS A 11 16.79 -17.92 4.83
N MET A 12 17.59 -18.95 4.49
CA MET A 12 17.80 -20.13 5.34
C MET A 12 18.75 -19.89 6.53
N ASP A 13 19.69 -18.95 6.39
CA ASP A 13 20.69 -18.66 7.43
C ASP A 13 20.22 -17.60 8.44
N GLY A 14 19.02 -17.02 8.27
CA GLY A 14 18.43 -16.04 9.21
C GLY A 14 19.09 -14.66 9.20
N ASP A 15 19.84 -14.34 8.13
CA ASP A 15 20.65 -13.12 8.00
C ASP A 15 19.90 -11.95 7.33
N LEU A 16 18.61 -12.12 7.00
CA LEU A 16 17.72 -11.01 6.64
C LEU A 16 17.09 -10.44 7.92
N PRO A 17 16.93 -9.11 8.05
CA PRO A 17 16.15 -8.55 9.14
C PRO A 17 14.73 -9.12 9.06
N ASN A 18 14.34 -9.97 10.03
CA ASN A 18 12.99 -10.54 10.15
C ASN A 18 11.89 -9.47 10.34
N ASP A 19 12.28 -8.20 10.47
CA ASP A 19 11.38 -7.07 10.55
C ASP A 19 12.07 -5.83 9.92
N PRO A 20 11.61 -5.33 8.76
CA PRO A 20 12.15 -4.12 8.13
C PRO A 20 11.93 -2.85 8.98
N PHE A 21 11.09 -2.94 10.03
CA PHE A 21 10.78 -1.87 10.96
C PHE A 21 11.44 -2.06 12.35
N LYS A 22 12.31 -3.06 12.52
CA LYS A 22 12.98 -3.35 13.81
C LYS A 22 13.66 -2.13 14.45
N ASP A 23 14.21 -1.25 13.60
CA ASP A 23 14.86 0.00 14.01
C ASP A 23 14.04 1.25 13.64
N ALA A 24 12.79 1.07 13.18
CA ALA A 24 11.89 2.17 12.90
C ALA A 24 11.32 2.69 14.22
N THR A 25 11.41 4.00 14.42
CA THR A 25 10.74 4.65 15.53
C THR A 25 9.22 4.50 15.33
N PRO A 26 8.47 3.95 16.30
CA PRO A 26 7.00 3.92 16.22
C PRO A 26 6.46 5.32 15.99
N MET A 27 5.35 5.44 15.24
CA MET A 27 4.67 6.72 15.16
C MET A 27 4.32 7.19 16.58
N PRO A 28 4.58 8.47 16.93
CA PRO A 28 4.18 9.01 18.20
C PRO A 28 2.66 8.87 18.38
N ASP A 29 2.20 8.78 19.63
CA ASP A 29 0.78 8.73 19.94
C ASP A 29 0.06 9.88 19.21
N PRO A 30 -0.92 9.58 18.34
CA PRO A 30 -1.62 10.61 17.57
C PRO A 30 -2.40 11.59 18.46
N ASN A 31 -2.63 11.24 19.73
CA ASN A 31 -3.25 12.12 20.74
C ASN A 31 -2.23 12.79 21.66
N ALA A 32 -0.93 12.54 21.50
CA ALA A 32 0.08 13.25 22.26
C ALA A 32 0.03 14.75 21.95
N PRO A 33 0.31 15.62 22.93
CA PRO A 33 0.52 17.03 22.64
C PRO A 33 1.64 17.17 21.59
N PRO A 34 1.57 18.19 20.70
CA PRO A 34 2.62 18.40 19.72
C PRO A 34 3.97 18.43 20.40
N ASN A 35 4.95 17.78 19.78
CA ASN A 35 6.32 17.73 20.30
C ASN A 35 6.77 19.17 20.64
N ALA A 36 7.39 19.34 21.81
CA ALA A 36 8.12 20.56 22.10
C ALA A 36 9.17 20.80 21.00
N LEU A 37 9.66 22.04 20.85
CA LEU A 37 10.66 22.42 19.84
C LEU A 37 11.91 21.51 19.77
N GLY A 38 12.14 20.68 20.79
CA GLY A 38 13.20 19.69 20.85
C GLY A 38 14.59 20.33 20.80
N ASP A 39 15.62 19.52 20.57
CA ASP A 39 17.01 19.99 20.50
C ASP A 39 17.39 20.51 19.08
N GLY A 40 16.39 20.88 18.28
CA GLY A 40 16.57 21.34 16.90
C GLY A 40 16.99 20.24 15.92
N ILE A 41 17.47 20.64 14.74
CA ILE A 41 17.74 19.71 13.61
C ILE A 41 18.82 18.66 13.93
N GLY A 42 19.73 18.95 14.87
CA GLY A 42 20.80 18.04 15.27
C GLY A 42 20.25 16.70 15.80
N ALA A 43 19.16 16.72 16.57
CA ALA A 43 18.55 15.52 17.12
C ALA A 43 17.94 14.59 16.06
N SER A 44 17.63 15.10 14.88
CA SER A 44 17.01 14.32 13.78
C SER A 44 17.99 13.94 12.68
N LEU A 45 19.21 14.52 12.67
CA LEU A 45 20.15 14.38 11.56
C LEU A 45 20.68 12.95 11.45
N ASP A 46 21.02 12.31 12.57
CA ASP A 46 21.54 10.94 12.57
C ASP A 46 20.50 9.93 12.04
N ALA A 47 19.24 10.08 12.46
CA ALA A 47 18.13 9.27 11.96
C ALA A 47 17.91 9.47 10.45
N ALA A 48 17.98 10.72 9.97
CA ALA A 48 17.86 11.04 8.55
C ALA A 48 19.01 10.43 7.72
N LEU A 49 20.25 10.51 8.21
CA LEU A 49 21.40 9.90 7.56
C LEU A 49 21.32 8.36 7.53
N LEU A 50 20.79 7.74 8.59
CA LEU A 50 20.55 6.31 8.62
C LEU A 50 19.49 5.90 7.59
N THR A 51 18.39 6.63 7.50
CA THR A 51 17.38 6.43 6.45
C THR A 51 17.99 6.56 5.05
N ALA A 52 18.82 7.58 4.80
CA ALA A 52 19.49 7.73 3.51
C ALA A 52 20.42 6.54 3.18
N LYS A 53 21.10 5.96 4.18
CA LYS A 53 21.89 4.73 3.99
C LYS A 53 21.01 3.54 3.61
N ARG A 54 19.91 3.30 4.34
CA ARG A 54 18.96 2.21 4.04
C ARG A 54 18.36 2.29 2.63
N ARG A 55 18.13 3.50 2.14
CA ARG A 55 17.65 3.71 0.76
C ARG A 55 18.72 3.45 -0.28
N LYS A 56 19.98 3.80 0.04
CA LYS A 56 21.12 3.59 -0.85
C LYS A 56 21.51 2.11 -0.97
N ASP A 57 21.46 1.36 0.12
CA ASP A 57 21.77 -0.07 0.12
C ASP A 57 20.57 -0.95 -0.27
N GLY A 58 19.38 -0.36 -0.39
CA GLY A 58 18.16 -1.04 -0.84
C GLY A 58 17.44 -1.83 0.26
N THR A 59 17.83 -1.66 1.53
CA THR A 59 17.10 -2.22 2.67
C THR A 59 15.78 -1.50 2.94
N GLU A 60 15.65 -0.23 2.56
CA GLU A 60 14.38 0.49 2.47
C GLU A 60 14.08 0.79 1.00
N LYS A 61 12.91 0.35 0.50
CA LYS A 61 12.45 0.55 -0.89
C LYS A 61 11.14 1.32 -0.91
N ALA A 62 10.92 2.07 -1.97
CA ALA A 62 9.63 2.70 -2.22
C ALA A 62 8.56 1.65 -2.55
N PHE A 63 7.33 1.91 -2.14
CA PHE A 63 6.15 1.17 -2.57
C PHE A 63 5.87 1.47 -4.05
N PRO A 64 5.61 0.46 -4.89
CA PRO A 64 5.50 0.64 -6.34
C PRO A 64 4.22 1.39 -6.73
N VAL A 65 4.29 2.08 -7.86
CA VAL A 65 3.13 2.73 -8.50
C VAL A 65 3.08 2.32 -9.98
N PRO A 66 1.90 2.23 -10.58
CA PRO A 66 1.73 1.53 -11.86
C PRO A 66 2.33 2.26 -13.07
N TRP A 67 2.67 3.54 -12.94
CA TRP A 67 3.21 4.35 -14.03
C TRP A 67 4.71 4.56 -13.88
N ALA A 68 5.52 3.97 -14.76
CA ALA A 68 6.98 4.01 -14.68
C ALA A 68 7.57 5.43 -14.67
N ASP A 69 7.05 6.33 -15.51
CA ASP A 69 7.53 7.72 -15.56
C ASP A 69 7.21 8.47 -14.25
N TYR A 70 6.05 8.18 -13.67
CA TYR A 70 5.64 8.76 -12.39
C TYR A 70 6.45 8.18 -11.23
N ALA A 71 6.69 6.87 -11.22
CA ALA A 71 7.58 6.23 -10.26
C ALA A 71 8.98 6.86 -10.32
N THR A 72 9.51 7.09 -11.52
CA THR A 72 10.80 7.77 -11.73
C THR A 72 10.79 9.18 -11.16
N ALA A 73 9.75 9.96 -11.42
CA ALA A 73 9.60 11.31 -10.87
C ALA A 73 9.51 11.33 -9.33
N LEU A 74 9.00 10.27 -8.72
CA LEU A 74 8.93 10.08 -7.27
C LEU A 74 10.19 9.42 -6.67
N GLY A 75 11.23 9.15 -7.48
CA GLY A 75 12.44 8.49 -7.01
C GLY A 75 12.24 7.01 -6.65
N GLY A 76 11.36 6.31 -7.39
CA GLY A 76 11.10 4.88 -7.29
C GLY A 76 9.66 4.51 -6.89
N GLY A 77 8.85 5.46 -6.43
CA GLY A 77 7.48 5.22 -5.98
C GLY A 77 7.14 5.97 -4.69
N LEU A 78 6.25 5.42 -3.86
CA LEU A 78 5.85 6.02 -2.59
C LEU A 78 6.77 5.56 -1.46
N TRP A 79 7.64 6.45 -1.00
CA TRP A 79 8.49 6.18 0.18
C TRP A 79 7.66 6.13 1.47
N PRO A 80 8.10 5.38 2.51
CA PRO A 80 7.40 5.32 3.78
C PRO A 80 7.07 6.70 4.35
N GLY A 81 5.80 6.91 4.72
CA GLY A 81 5.28 8.17 5.21
C GLY A 81 3.81 8.41 4.85
N LEU A 82 3.33 9.62 5.12
CA LEU A 82 1.98 10.05 4.76
C LEU A 82 1.98 10.74 3.39
N HIS A 83 1.15 10.25 2.48
CA HIS A 83 0.90 10.85 1.17
C HIS A 83 -0.54 11.34 1.12
N MET A 84 -0.76 12.58 0.68
CA MET A 84 -2.10 13.13 0.52
C MET A 84 -2.42 13.36 -0.95
N LEU A 85 -3.50 12.74 -1.43
CA LEU A 85 -4.01 12.94 -2.78
C LEU A 85 -5.18 13.94 -2.72
N VAL A 86 -4.94 15.16 -3.19
CA VAL A 86 -5.92 16.26 -3.16
C VAL A 86 -6.33 16.65 -4.58
N GLY A 87 -7.62 16.82 -4.79
CA GLY A 87 -8.19 17.18 -6.09
C GLY A 87 -9.71 17.31 -6.02
N GLY A 88 -10.31 17.96 -7.03
CA GLY A 88 -11.75 18.14 -7.10
C GLY A 88 -12.54 16.83 -7.19
N THR A 89 -13.84 16.88 -6.94
CA THR A 89 -14.73 15.74 -7.20
C THR A 89 -14.62 15.32 -8.66
N GLY A 90 -14.54 14.00 -8.90
CA GLY A 90 -14.39 13.47 -10.26
C GLY A 90 -13.00 13.62 -10.89
N SER A 91 -11.99 14.14 -10.17
CA SER A 91 -10.62 14.27 -10.70
C SER A 91 -9.84 12.94 -10.78
N GLY A 92 -10.48 11.81 -10.51
CA GLY A 92 -9.86 10.48 -10.57
C GLY A 92 -9.10 10.04 -9.31
N LYS A 93 -9.30 10.69 -8.14
CA LYS A 93 -8.59 10.33 -6.89
C LYS A 93 -8.75 8.86 -6.50
N THR A 94 -9.99 8.38 -6.44
CA THR A 94 -10.31 6.97 -6.16
C THR A 94 -9.66 6.03 -7.17
N THR A 95 -9.73 6.35 -8.47
CA THR A 95 -9.09 5.52 -9.51
C THR A 95 -7.58 5.46 -9.32
N PHE A 96 -6.93 6.59 -9.06
CA PHE A 96 -5.50 6.65 -8.79
C PHE A 96 -5.12 5.81 -7.57
N ALA A 97 -5.86 5.96 -6.47
CA ALA A 97 -5.61 5.21 -5.24
C ALA A 97 -5.80 3.70 -5.42
N LEU A 98 -6.83 3.28 -6.15
CA LEU A 98 -7.08 1.87 -6.48
C LEU A 98 -5.99 1.27 -7.37
N GLN A 99 -5.49 2.03 -8.35
CA GLN A 99 -4.42 1.57 -9.24
C GLN A 99 -3.09 1.42 -8.49
N CYS A 100 -2.75 2.33 -7.58
CA CYS A 100 -1.60 2.16 -6.68
C CYS A 100 -1.78 0.96 -5.73
N ALA A 101 -2.97 0.80 -5.14
CA ALA A 101 -3.30 -0.33 -4.28
C ALA A 101 -3.14 -1.67 -5.01
N LEU A 102 -3.64 -1.75 -6.25
CA LEU A 102 -3.53 -2.92 -7.10
C LEU A 102 -2.08 -3.25 -7.47
N GLU A 103 -1.28 -2.24 -7.84
CA GLU A 103 0.14 -2.42 -8.17
C GLU A 103 0.93 -2.99 -6.99
N GLY A 104 0.74 -2.43 -5.79
CA GLY A 104 1.39 -2.96 -4.59
C GLY A 104 0.96 -4.38 -4.25
N ALA A 105 -0.34 -4.66 -4.33
CA ALA A 105 -0.86 -6.00 -4.06
C ALA A 105 -0.31 -7.03 -5.06
N ARG A 106 -0.22 -6.68 -6.36
CA ARG A 106 0.47 -7.50 -7.39
C ARG A 106 1.95 -7.73 -7.07
N ALA A 107 2.61 -6.71 -6.53
CA ALA A 107 3.99 -6.83 -6.06
C ALA A 107 4.09 -7.55 -4.69
N GLY A 108 2.98 -8.06 -4.14
CA GLY A 108 2.92 -8.83 -2.89
C GLY A 108 2.97 -7.99 -1.61
N HIS A 109 2.81 -6.66 -1.71
CA HIS A 109 2.68 -5.81 -0.53
C HIS A 109 1.28 -5.96 0.08
N PRO A 110 1.16 -6.03 1.41
CA PRO A 110 -0.15 -6.07 2.05
C PRO A 110 -0.81 -4.69 1.95
N VAL A 111 -2.03 -4.64 1.41
CA VAL A 111 -2.75 -3.39 1.17
C VAL A 111 -4.11 -3.41 1.85
N ALA A 112 -4.38 -2.45 2.74
CA ALA A 112 -5.74 -2.20 3.22
C ALA A 112 -6.33 -0.98 2.53
N TYR A 113 -7.55 -1.10 2.02
CA TYR A 113 -8.27 -0.02 1.36
C TYR A 113 -9.54 0.31 2.13
N ILE A 114 -9.52 1.44 2.84
CA ILE A 114 -10.66 1.95 3.61
C ILE A 114 -11.46 2.89 2.72
N GLY A 115 -12.61 2.42 2.22
CA GLY A 115 -13.56 3.27 1.48
C GLY A 115 -14.55 3.91 2.45
N LEU A 116 -14.54 5.25 2.57
CA LEU A 116 -15.51 5.95 3.43
C LEU A 116 -16.89 6.10 2.78
N GLU A 117 -16.94 6.10 1.45
CA GLU A 117 -18.17 6.17 0.65
C GLU A 117 -18.40 4.92 -0.21
N LEU A 118 -17.48 3.96 -0.13
CA LEU A 118 -17.47 2.76 -0.97
C LEU A 118 -17.47 1.51 -0.12
N ASP A 119 -18.40 0.61 -0.42
CA ASP A 119 -18.42 -0.71 0.20
C ASP A 119 -17.31 -1.60 -0.37
N ALA A 120 -16.89 -2.60 0.41
CA ALA A 120 -15.87 -3.57 0.02
C ALA A 120 -16.15 -4.23 -1.34
N SER A 121 -17.41 -4.54 -1.65
CA SER A 121 -17.82 -5.11 -2.95
C SER A 121 -17.60 -4.13 -4.10
N GLN A 122 -17.85 -2.83 -3.90
CA GLN A 122 -17.65 -1.81 -4.91
C GLN A 122 -16.15 -1.53 -5.15
N VAL A 123 -15.32 -1.63 -4.11
CA VAL A 123 -13.86 -1.59 -4.23
C VAL A 123 -13.38 -2.81 -5.03
N ALA A 124 -13.80 -4.02 -4.65
CA ALA A 124 -13.42 -5.26 -5.33
C ALA A 124 -13.81 -5.25 -6.82
N MET A 125 -15.03 -4.80 -7.15
CA MET A 125 -15.48 -4.68 -8.53
C MET A 125 -14.65 -3.70 -9.36
N ARG A 126 -14.23 -2.57 -8.76
CA ARG A 126 -13.35 -1.61 -9.44
C ARG A 126 -11.97 -2.19 -9.69
N LEU A 127 -11.37 -2.85 -8.70
CA LEU A 127 -10.06 -3.51 -8.85
C LEU A 127 -10.09 -4.58 -9.94
N ALA A 128 -11.10 -5.45 -9.92
CA ALA A 128 -11.28 -6.46 -10.97
C ALA A 128 -11.57 -5.85 -12.34
N GLY A 129 -12.27 -4.70 -12.40
CA GLY A 129 -12.49 -3.95 -13.64
C GLY A 129 -11.20 -3.37 -14.22
N GLU A 130 -10.34 -2.79 -13.37
CA GLU A 130 -9.01 -2.31 -13.75
C GLU A 130 -8.15 -3.46 -14.30
N LEU A 131 -8.12 -4.60 -13.61
CA LEU A 131 -7.42 -5.82 -14.06
C LEU A 131 -7.93 -6.33 -15.42
N ALA A 132 -9.26 -6.40 -15.59
CA ALA A 132 -9.88 -6.93 -16.79
C ALA A 132 -9.80 -5.96 -18.00
N GLY A 133 -9.45 -4.69 -17.78
CA GLY A 133 -9.61 -3.63 -18.78
C GLY A 133 -11.07 -3.42 -19.17
N VAL A 134 -12.01 -3.65 -18.23
CA VAL A 134 -13.46 -3.55 -18.44
C VAL A 134 -14.04 -2.60 -17.40
N SER A 135 -14.88 -1.65 -17.84
CA SER A 135 -15.58 -0.78 -16.90
C SER A 135 -16.39 -1.60 -15.89
N TRP A 136 -16.04 -1.49 -14.61
CA TRP A 136 -16.71 -2.19 -13.51
C TRP A 136 -18.23 -1.95 -13.50
N SER A 137 -18.68 -0.77 -13.91
CA SER A 137 -20.09 -0.40 -13.94
C SER A 137 -20.89 -1.17 -14.99
N LYS A 138 -20.25 -1.59 -16.11
CA LYS A 138 -20.92 -2.46 -17.10
C LYS A 138 -21.28 -3.80 -16.47
N LEU A 139 -20.37 -4.40 -15.72
CA LEU A 139 -20.63 -5.66 -15.02
C LEU A 139 -21.66 -5.48 -13.91
N TRP A 140 -21.49 -4.46 -13.09
CA TRP A 140 -22.42 -4.16 -11.99
C TRP A 140 -23.87 -3.98 -12.47
N LEU A 141 -24.05 -3.36 -13.63
CA LEU A 141 -25.37 -3.09 -14.21
C LEU A 141 -25.85 -4.21 -15.16
N GLY A 142 -25.12 -5.32 -15.30
CA GLY A 142 -25.48 -6.42 -16.20
C GLY A 142 -25.45 -6.05 -17.70
N LYS A 143 -24.59 -5.10 -18.07
CA LYS A 143 -24.42 -4.56 -19.43
C LYS A 143 -23.14 -5.04 -20.12
N SER A 144 -22.36 -5.91 -19.49
CA SER A 144 -21.18 -6.52 -20.09
C SER A 144 -21.56 -7.57 -21.12
N THR A 145 -20.78 -7.65 -22.20
CA THR A 145 -20.79 -8.79 -23.12
C THR A 145 -20.25 -10.05 -22.44
N ASP A 146 -20.52 -11.24 -23.01
CA ASP A 146 -19.98 -12.51 -22.48
C ASP A 146 -18.45 -12.50 -22.44
N SER A 147 -17.80 -11.96 -23.48
CA SER A 147 -16.34 -11.83 -23.53
C SER A 147 -15.79 -10.88 -22.45
N GLU A 148 -16.50 -9.78 -22.15
CA GLU A 148 -16.14 -8.90 -21.03
C GLU A 148 -16.35 -9.60 -19.67
N ALA A 149 -17.39 -10.42 -19.54
CA ALA A 149 -17.66 -11.18 -18.32
C ALA A 149 -16.60 -12.26 -18.05
N GLU A 150 -16.12 -12.96 -19.08
CA GLU A 150 -15.04 -13.95 -18.92
C GLU A 150 -13.73 -13.31 -18.48
N ARG A 151 -13.29 -12.21 -19.12
CA ARG A 151 -12.09 -11.47 -18.66
C ARG A 151 -12.22 -10.98 -17.22
N PHE A 152 -13.43 -10.62 -16.80
CA PHE A 152 -13.67 -10.22 -15.42
C PHE A 152 -13.57 -11.39 -14.44
N LYS A 153 -14.02 -12.59 -14.82
CA LYS A 153 -13.84 -13.79 -13.99
C LYS A 153 -12.35 -14.11 -13.82
N GLU A 154 -11.58 -14.08 -14.90
CA GLU A 154 -10.12 -14.28 -14.86
C GLU A 154 -9.45 -13.25 -13.94
N ALA A 155 -9.81 -11.97 -14.07
CA ALA A 155 -9.31 -10.91 -13.20
C ALA A 155 -9.73 -11.10 -11.73
N ALA A 156 -10.94 -11.59 -11.48
CA ALA A 156 -11.40 -11.87 -10.12
C ALA A 156 -10.65 -13.06 -9.49
N ASP A 157 -10.29 -14.07 -10.27
CA ASP A 157 -9.44 -15.18 -9.83
C ASP A 157 -8.03 -14.69 -9.49
N GLU A 158 -7.44 -13.82 -10.33
CA GLU A 158 -6.14 -13.18 -10.03
C GLU A 158 -6.22 -12.37 -8.72
N LEU A 159 -7.27 -11.56 -8.55
CA LEU A 159 -7.44 -10.69 -7.39
C LEU A 159 -7.62 -11.46 -6.06
N ARG A 160 -8.19 -12.67 -6.10
CA ARG A 160 -8.41 -13.51 -4.90
C ARG A 160 -7.10 -13.92 -4.22
N GLU A 161 -6.03 -14.06 -4.99
CA GLU A 161 -4.72 -14.47 -4.50
C GLU A 161 -3.87 -13.28 -4.02
N MET A 162 -4.33 -12.04 -4.23
CA MET A 162 -3.58 -10.83 -3.87
C MET A 162 -3.83 -10.42 -2.40
N PRO A 163 -2.80 -9.90 -1.69
CA PRO A 163 -2.92 -9.44 -0.31
C PRO A 163 -3.55 -8.04 -0.22
N ILE A 164 -4.76 -7.88 -0.76
CA ILE A 164 -5.55 -6.64 -0.70
C ILE A 164 -6.84 -6.84 0.11
N TYR A 165 -7.08 -5.93 1.05
CA TYR A 165 -8.15 -6.02 2.04
C TYR A 165 -9.04 -4.78 1.96
N PRO A 166 -10.14 -4.84 1.18
CA PRO A 166 -11.15 -3.79 1.18
C PRO A 166 -11.90 -3.77 2.51
N LEU A 167 -11.93 -2.61 3.15
CA LEU A 167 -12.61 -2.38 4.43
C LEU A 167 -13.68 -1.33 4.24
N SER A 168 -14.87 -1.59 4.78
CA SER A 168 -15.97 -0.64 4.85
C SER A 168 -16.39 -0.43 6.29
N GLY A 169 -16.91 0.76 6.57
CA GLY A 169 -17.38 1.18 7.89
C GLY A 169 -17.92 2.59 7.80
N GLY A 170 -18.88 2.94 8.66
CA GLY A 170 -19.44 4.29 8.67
C GLY A 170 -18.34 5.34 8.95
N PRO A 171 -18.50 6.60 8.52
CA PRO A 171 -17.46 7.64 8.64
C PRO A 171 -16.89 7.82 10.06
N SER A 172 -17.71 7.59 11.09
CA SER A 172 -17.31 7.67 12.51
C SER A 172 -16.48 6.48 13.01
N SER A 173 -16.36 5.41 12.22
CA SER A 173 -15.69 4.16 12.61
C SER A 173 -14.18 4.19 12.40
N TRP A 174 -13.64 5.26 11.80
CA TRP A 174 -12.24 5.34 11.38
C TRP A 174 -11.42 6.35 12.20
N GLY A 175 -11.67 6.40 13.51
CA GLY A 175 -10.81 7.13 14.43
C GLY A 175 -9.38 6.57 14.46
N ALA A 176 -8.43 7.36 14.98
CA ALA A 176 -7.01 7.02 15.00
C ALA A 176 -6.72 5.63 15.59
N SER A 177 -7.44 5.22 16.65
CA SER A 177 -7.28 3.90 17.28
C SER A 177 -7.62 2.74 16.33
N ASN A 178 -8.67 2.87 15.52
CA ASN A 178 -9.08 1.83 14.58
C ASN A 178 -8.13 1.78 13.37
N ILE A 179 -7.68 2.94 12.90
CA ILE A 179 -6.63 3.04 11.86
C ILE A 179 -5.35 2.33 12.33
N LEU A 180 -4.90 2.59 13.56
CA LEU A 180 -3.73 1.92 14.14
C LEU A 180 -3.94 0.41 14.31
N THR A 181 -5.15 -0.01 14.68
CA THR A 181 -5.50 -1.43 14.77
C THR A 181 -5.39 -2.12 13.41
N ILE A 182 -5.90 -1.50 12.35
CA ILE A 182 -5.77 -2.04 10.98
C ILE A 182 -4.31 -2.03 10.54
N ALA A 183 -3.56 -0.97 10.81
CA ALA A 183 -2.13 -0.90 10.45
C ALA A 183 -1.32 -2.03 11.12
N ALA A 184 -1.60 -2.35 12.39
CA ALA A 184 -0.99 -3.48 13.09
C ALA A 184 -1.38 -4.82 12.43
N GLN A 185 -2.67 -5.05 12.20
CA GLN A 185 -3.15 -6.27 11.52
C GLN A 185 -2.57 -6.45 10.11
N LEU A 186 -2.32 -5.34 9.41
CA LEU A 186 -1.74 -5.34 8.08
C LEU A 186 -0.24 -5.65 8.12
N SER A 187 0.46 -5.18 9.16
CA SER A 187 1.88 -5.46 9.39
C SER A 187 2.13 -6.91 9.81
N ASP A 188 1.16 -7.55 10.48
CA ASP A 188 1.21 -8.97 10.87
C ASP A 188 0.94 -9.93 9.69
N LYS A 189 0.65 -9.43 8.49
CA LYS A 189 0.46 -10.29 7.31
C LYS A 189 1.80 -10.86 6.84
N ASP A 190 1.80 -12.16 6.58
CA ASP A 190 2.97 -12.83 5.99
C ASP A 190 3.13 -12.43 4.52
N THR A 191 3.93 -11.38 4.31
CA THR A 191 4.25 -10.83 2.98
C THR A 191 5.75 -10.69 2.78
N ASP A 192 6.54 -11.62 3.34
CA ASP A 192 8.00 -11.65 3.21
C ASP A 192 8.67 -10.31 3.60
N GLY A 193 8.17 -9.69 4.68
CA GLY A 193 8.66 -8.40 5.17
C GLY A 193 8.41 -7.21 4.24
N LYS A 194 7.51 -7.31 3.25
CA LYS A 194 7.16 -6.17 2.39
C LYS A 194 6.38 -5.10 3.16
N PRO A 195 6.71 -3.80 2.99
CA PRO A 195 6.03 -2.73 3.71
C PRO A 195 4.56 -2.62 3.29
N PRO A 196 3.64 -2.41 4.24
CA PRO A 196 2.21 -2.27 3.97
C PRO A 196 1.83 -0.93 3.33
N LEU A 197 0.69 -0.89 2.64
CA LEU A 197 -0.01 0.34 2.28
C LEU A 197 -1.40 0.37 2.92
N LEU A 198 -1.69 1.45 3.65
CA LEU A 198 -3.03 1.76 4.14
C LEU A 198 -3.59 2.94 3.34
N VAL A 199 -4.66 2.72 2.59
CA VAL A 199 -5.38 3.76 1.86
C VAL A 199 -6.63 4.15 2.63
N ILE A 200 -6.84 5.45 2.81
CA ILE A 200 -8.09 6.02 3.34
C ILE A 200 -8.67 6.90 2.24
N ASP A 201 -9.73 6.43 1.60
CA ASP A 201 -10.39 7.12 0.48
C ASP A 201 -11.60 7.91 0.98
N PHE A 202 -11.48 9.24 0.92
CA PHE A 202 -12.48 10.22 1.31
C PHE A 202 -12.76 11.18 0.14
N HIS A 203 -13.95 11.76 0.10
CA HIS A 203 -14.32 12.77 -0.90
C HIS A 203 -14.15 14.21 -0.41
#